data_AF-A0A016U9E7-F1
#
_entry.id   AF-A0A016U9E7-F1
#
_cell.length_a   1.000
_cell.length_b   1.000
_cell.length_c   1.000
_cell.angle_alpha   90.00
_cell.angle_beta   90.00
_cell.angle_gamma   90.00
#
_symmetry.space_group_name_H-M   'P 1'
#
loop_
_entity.id
_entity.type
_entity.pdbx_description
1 polymer ?
#
loop_
_entity_poly.entity_id
_entity_poly.type
_entity_poly.pdbx_seq_one_letter_code
_entity_poly.pdbx_strand_id
1 'polypeptide(L)'
;MTSTARLVATCGPCKSKNTIEAIVDTAEKVDQMTPQLVNAGKIRLHNQTDSAEQHFENLHRQYADALHRLRSHVDDAIDTHEFVRASENAMRRYTNRCEDAIANSYPQGMVDNTSQIARLGNRVLMAAQNEADNSEEPAYCDRVNSAANQVRAGEFIPTASASTPPQPPASPDSSSALPRRRRDCEHAVLLRTSLFSPA
;
A
#
# COMPACT_ATOMS: atom_id res chain seq x y z
N MET A 1 1.82 14.06 -2.44
CA MET A 1 2.18 13.77 -1.03
C MET A 1 2.51 15.05 -0.27
N THR A 2 3.38 15.91 -0.79
CA THR A 2 3.84 17.14 -0.10
C THR A 2 2.72 18.13 0.23
N SER A 3 1.72 18.30 -0.65
CA SER A 3 0.53 19.11 -0.36
C SER A 3 -0.27 18.60 0.84
N THR A 4 -0.51 17.29 0.93
CA THR A 4 -1.21 16.67 2.05
C THR A 4 -0.41 16.79 3.34
N ALA A 5 0.90 16.59 3.29
CA ALA A 5 1.78 16.76 4.44
C ALA A 5 1.74 18.19 4.98
N ARG A 6 1.74 19.20 4.10
CA ARG A 6 1.56 20.60 4.50
C ARG A 6 0.20 20.88 5.12
N LEU A 7 -0.88 20.26 4.63
CA LEU A 7 -2.20 20.38 5.27
C LEU A 7 -2.20 19.80 6.69
N VAL A 8 -1.50 18.69 6.93
CA VAL A 8 -1.33 18.14 8.29
C VAL A 8 -0.51 19.09 9.15
N ALA A 9 0.54 19.71 8.60
CA ALA A 9 1.35 20.68 9.33
C ALA A 9 0.57 21.95 9.71
N THR A 10 -0.34 22.43 8.85
CA THR A 10 -1.09 23.69 9.11
C THR A 10 -2.39 23.47 9.86
N CYS A 11 -3.07 22.35 9.64
CA CYS A 11 -4.43 22.10 10.11
C CYS A 11 -4.57 20.82 10.95
N GLY A 12 -3.47 20.09 11.19
CA GLY A 12 -3.47 18.85 11.95
C GLY A 12 -3.60 19.05 13.46
N PRO A 13 -3.82 17.96 14.21
CA PRO A 13 -3.98 18.01 15.67
C PRO A 13 -2.64 18.21 16.41
N CYS A 14 -1.49 18.05 15.73
CA CYS A 14 -0.16 18.20 16.29
C CYS A 14 0.11 19.64 16.78
N LYS A 15 0.63 19.77 18.01
CA LYS A 15 0.99 21.07 18.62
C LYS A 15 2.50 21.25 18.78
N SER A 16 3.31 20.24 18.48
CA SER A 16 4.77 20.33 18.59
C SER A 16 5.34 21.10 17.40
N LYS A 17 5.86 22.30 17.67
CA LYS A 17 6.52 23.14 16.66
C LYS A 17 7.61 22.39 15.88
N ASN A 18 8.43 21.61 16.59
CA ASN A 18 9.52 20.83 15.99
C ASN A 18 9.01 19.84 14.92
N THR A 19 7.95 19.09 15.22
CA THR A 19 7.36 18.13 14.26
C THR A 19 6.78 18.85 13.04
N ILE A 20 6.11 19.99 13.24
CA ILE A 20 5.55 20.81 12.16
C ILE A 20 6.66 21.32 11.23
N GLU A 21 7.74 21.87 11.79
CA GLU A 21 8.91 22.33 11.01
C GLU A 21 9.56 21.17 10.25
N ALA A 22 9.77 20.02 10.90
CA ALA A 22 10.32 18.83 10.26
C ALA A 22 9.45 18.32 9.07
N ILE A 23 8.12 18.39 9.18
CA ILE A 23 7.21 18.05 8.07
C ILE A 23 7.39 19.03 6.90
N VAL A 24 7.41 20.33 7.18
CA VAL A 24 7.52 21.37 6.15
C VAL A 24 8.86 21.27 5.43
N ASP A 25 9.96 21.15 6.17
CA ASP A 25 11.32 21.04 5.63
C ASP A 25 11.48 19.77 4.79
N THR A 26 10.99 18.63 5.28
CA THR A 26 11.07 17.37 4.53
C THR A 26 10.17 17.41 3.29
N ALA A 27 8.99 18.05 3.36
CA ALA A 27 8.12 18.23 2.21
C ALA A 27 8.77 19.11 1.13
N GLU A 28 9.45 20.19 1.53
CA GLU A 28 10.21 21.03 0.60
C GLU A 28 11.37 20.25 -0.04
N LYS A 29 12.11 19.47 0.74
CA LYS A 29 13.18 18.60 0.21
C LYS A 29 12.65 17.62 -0.84
N VAL A 30 11.51 16.99 -0.59
CA VAL A 30 10.87 16.08 -1.57
C VAL A 30 10.56 16.82 -2.87
N ASP A 31 9.97 18.02 -2.81
CA ASP A 31 9.65 18.81 -4.01
C ASP A 31 10.91 19.23 -4.79
N GLN A 32 11.99 19.61 -4.09
CA GLN A 32 13.26 19.99 -4.72
C GLN A 32 13.95 18.79 -5.40
N MET A 33 13.77 17.58 -4.85
CA MET A 33 14.38 16.35 -5.37
C MET A 33 13.58 15.72 -6.51
N THR A 34 12.25 15.86 -6.53
CA THR A 34 11.40 15.30 -7.60
C THR A 34 11.88 15.63 -9.02
N PRO A 35 12.16 16.90 -9.40
CA PRO A 35 12.64 17.20 -10.73
C PRO A 35 14.04 16.63 -10.99
N GLN A 36 14.90 16.54 -9.97
CA GLN A 36 16.24 15.96 -10.10
C GLN A 36 16.17 14.46 -10.39
N LEU A 37 15.31 13.73 -9.68
CA LEU A 37 15.08 12.30 -9.91
C LEU A 37 14.51 12.04 -11.31
N VAL A 38 13.53 12.84 -11.75
CA VAL A 38 12.95 12.73 -13.10
C VAL A 38 14.01 13.01 -14.17
N ASN A 39 14.85 14.02 -13.98
CA ASN A 39 15.91 14.36 -14.93
C ASN A 39 16.99 13.27 -14.97
N ALA A 40 17.41 12.73 -13.83
CA ALA A 40 18.34 11.61 -13.77
C ALA A 40 17.77 10.36 -14.46
N GLY A 41 16.48 10.07 -14.27
CA GLY A 41 15.79 8.99 -14.97
C GLY A 41 15.77 9.18 -16.49
N LYS A 42 15.57 10.42 -16.97
CA LYS A 42 15.69 10.75 -18.40
C LYS A 42 17.11 10.52 -18.91
N ILE A 43 18.14 10.92 -18.17
CA ILE A 43 19.54 10.72 -18.56
C ILE A 43 19.83 9.23 -18.67
N ARG A 44 19.43 8.43 -17.68
CA ARG A 44 19.56 6.96 -17.66
C ARG A 44 18.90 6.30 -18.87
N LEU A 45 17.73 6.79 -19.28
CA LEU A 45 17.02 6.26 -20.45
C LEU A 45 17.80 6.46 -21.76
N HIS A 46 18.47 7.60 -21.92
CA HIS A 46 19.23 7.93 -23.13
C HIS A 46 20.70 7.51 -23.08
N ASN A 47 21.23 7.25 -21.88
CA ASN A 47 22.62 6.89 -21.65
C ASN A 47 22.69 5.67 -20.72
N GLN A 48 22.90 4.49 -21.30
CA GLN A 48 23.00 3.22 -20.56
C GLN A 48 24.45 2.99 -20.09
N THR A 49 24.99 3.93 -19.32
CA THR A 49 26.31 3.79 -18.70
C THR A 49 26.16 3.46 -17.21
N ASP A 50 27.11 2.72 -16.66
CA ASP A 50 27.11 2.36 -15.22
C ASP A 50 27.08 3.60 -14.32
N SER A 51 27.71 4.70 -14.74
CA SER A 51 27.70 5.97 -14.01
C SER A 51 26.32 6.62 -13.99
N ALA A 52 25.56 6.57 -15.09
CA ALA A 52 24.20 7.10 -15.14
C ALA A 52 23.24 6.27 -14.29
N GLU A 53 23.40 4.94 -14.29
CA GLU A 53 22.65 4.02 -13.43
C GLU A 53 22.94 4.31 -11.95
N GLN A 54 24.22 4.38 -11.57
CA GLN A 54 24.62 4.64 -10.18
C GLN A 54 24.13 6.01 -9.69
N HIS A 55 24.17 7.04 -10.54
CA HIS A 55 23.65 8.36 -10.21
C HIS A 55 22.14 8.34 -9.97
N PHE A 56 21.38 7.67 -10.84
CA PHE A 56 19.94 7.51 -10.67
C PHE A 56 19.61 6.73 -9.38
N GLU A 57 20.27 5.61 -9.14
CA GLU A 57 20.05 4.78 -7.95
C GLU A 57 20.37 5.54 -6.65
N ASN A 58 21.41 6.37 -6.66
CA ASN A 58 21.72 7.23 -5.51
C ASN A 58 20.61 8.25 -5.24
N LEU A 59 20.10 8.93 -6.28
CA LEU A 59 18.98 9.87 -6.15
C LEU A 59 17.69 9.17 -5.76
N HIS A 60 17.44 7.98 -6.29
CA HIS A 60 16.27 7.17 -5.98
C HIS A 60 16.25 6.78 -4.51
N ARG A 61 17.37 6.30 -3.95
CA ARG A 61 17.49 6.00 -2.51
C ARG A 61 17.26 7.23 -1.66
N GLN A 62 17.92 8.35 -1.96
CA GLN A 62 17.74 9.59 -1.20
C GLN A 62 16.28 10.10 -1.24
N TYR A 63 15.61 9.95 -2.38
CA TYR A 63 14.22 10.35 -2.54
C TYR A 63 13.27 9.42 -1.76
N ALA A 64 13.49 8.11 -1.82
CA ALA A 64 12.76 7.13 -1.04
C ALA A 64 12.91 7.38 0.47
N ASP A 65 14.13 7.66 0.94
CA ASP A 65 14.41 8.00 2.33
C ASP A 65 13.68 9.29 2.75
N ALA A 66 13.69 10.32 1.91
CA ALA A 66 12.97 11.57 2.18
C ALA A 66 11.45 11.35 2.27
N LEU A 67 10.88 10.53 1.38
CA LEU A 67 9.46 10.16 1.44
C LEU A 67 9.12 9.35 2.70
N HIS A 68 10.00 8.44 3.11
CA HIS A 68 9.80 7.64 4.32
C HIS A 68 9.82 8.54 5.57
N ARG A 69 10.79 9.46 5.67
CA ARG A 69 10.86 10.45 6.75
C ARG A 69 9.64 11.36 6.78
N LEU A 70 9.24 11.90 5.62
CA LEU A 70 8.06 12.76 5.52
C LEU A 70 6.81 12.03 6.03
N ARG A 71 6.66 10.77 5.65
CA ARG A 71 5.55 9.94 6.12
C ARG A 71 5.63 9.72 7.63
N SER A 72 6.80 9.38 8.17
CA SER A 72 6.99 9.19 9.62
C SER A 72 6.56 10.42 10.40
N HIS A 73 7.04 11.61 9.99
CA HIS A 73 6.67 12.87 10.66
C HIS A 73 5.17 13.17 10.57
N VAL A 74 4.53 12.82 9.46
CA VAL A 74 3.07 12.94 9.31
C VAL A 74 2.34 11.93 10.20
N ASP A 75 2.78 10.68 10.23
CA ASP A 75 2.19 9.63 11.07
C ASP A 75 2.37 10.00 12.58
N ASP A 76 3.45 10.67 12.99
CA ASP A 76 3.64 11.21 14.35
C ASP A 76 2.75 12.42 14.68
N ALA A 77 2.30 13.15 13.66
CA ALA A 77 1.51 14.38 13.81
C ALA A 77 -0.01 14.16 13.80
N ILE A 78 -0.47 12.96 13.42
CA ILE A 78 -1.88 12.61 13.38
C ILE A 78 -2.29 11.88 14.66
N ASP A 79 -3.57 12.00 15.03
CA ASP A 79 -4.13 11.21 16.11
C ASP A 79 -4.31 9.75 15.67
N THR A 80 -3.69 8.80 16.38
CA THR A 80 -3.74 7.37 16.07
C THR A 80 -5.18 6.85 16.04
N HIS A 81 -6.02 7.28 16.99
CA HIS A 81 -7.41 6.83 17.07
C HIS A 81 -8.24 7.29 15.86
N GLU A 82 -8.16 8.58 15.50
CA GLU A 82 -8.84 9.11 14.31
C GLU A 82 -8.30 8.46 13.03
N PHE A 83 -7.00 8.18 12.95
CA PHE A 83 -6.40 7.46 11.81
C PHE A 83 -6.98 6.06 11.64
N VAL A 84 -7.11 5.28 12.73
CA VAL A 84 -7.69 3.93 12.70
C VAL A 84 -9.16 3.99 12.27
N ARG A 85 -9.95 4.92 12.82
CA ARG A 85 -11.36 5.11 12.45
C ARG A 85 -11.51 5.50 10.97
N ALA A 86 -10.71 6.44 10.48
CA ALA A 86 -10.72 6.85 9.08
C ALA A 86 -10.31 5.68 8.16
N SER A 87 -9.32 4.88 8.58
CA SER A 87 -8.87 3.70 7.85
C SER A 87 -9.95 2.63 7.77
N GLU A 88 -10.69 2.38 8.85
CA GLU A 88 -11.84 1.45 8.85
C GLU A 88 -12.92 1.89 7.85
N ASN A 89 -13.30 3.17 7.86
CA ASN A 89 -14.30 3.71 6.92
C ASN A 89 -13.81 3.58 5.46
N ALA A 90 -12.54 3.88 5.21
CA ALA A 90 -11.95 3.70 3.88
C ALA A 90 -11.96 2.23 3.43
N MET A 91 -11.58 1.30 4.31
CA MET A 91 -11.65 -0.14 4.01
C MET A 91 -13.08 -0.58 3.68
N ARG A 92 -14.08 -0.19 4.47
CA ARG A 92 -15.50 -0.47 4.18
C ARG A 92 -15.92 0.04 2.79
N ARG A 93 -15.50 1.25 2.41
CA ARG A 93 -15.78 1.79 1.07
C ARG A 93 -15.10 0.97 -0.04
N TYR A 94 -13.87 0.51 0.18
CA TYR A 94 -13.18 -0.35 -0.77
C TYR A 94 -13.84 -1.73 -0.88
N THR A 95 -14.39 -2.28 0.21
CA THR A 95 -15.19 -3.50 0.17
C THR A 95 -16.42 -3.33 -0.72
N ASN A 96 -17.16 -2.23 -0.59
CA ASN A 96 -18.30 -1.97 -1.48
C ASN A 96 -17.87 -1.82 -2.95
N ARG A 97 -16.73 -1.17 -3.20
CA ARG A 97 -16.16 -1.06 -4.56
C ARG A 97 -15.69 -2.40 -5.12
N CYS A 98 -15.29 -3.34 -4.27
CA CYS A 98 -15.04 -4.72 -4.66
C CYS A 98 -16.35 -5.39 -5.12
N GLU A 99 -17.43 -5.26 -4.35
CA GLU A 99 -18.75 -5.79 -4.74
C GLU A 99 -19.22 -5.20 -6.07
N ASP A 100 -19.06 -3.90 -6.28
CA ASP A 100 -19.35 -3.23 -7.55
C ASP A 100 -18.49 -3.78 -8.69
N ALA A 101 -17.19 -4.00 -8.45
CA ALA A 101 -16.29 -4.55 -9.46
C ALA A 101 -16.66 -6.00 -9.85
N ILE A 102 -17.13 -6.81 -8.89
CA ILE A 102 -17.66 -8.15 -9.14
C ILE A 102 -18.94 -8.07 -10.00
N ALA A 103 -19.88 -7.21 -9.61
CA ALA A 103 -21.14 -7.03 -10.33
C ALA A 103 -20.91 -6.59 -11.79
N ASN A 104 -19.91 -5.74 -12.01
CA ASN A 104 -19.54 -5.25 -13.35
C ASN A 104 -18.54 -6.16 -14.10
N SER A 105 -18.18 -7.33 -13.55
CA SER A 105 -17.18 -8.24 -14.14
C SER A 105 -15.83 -7.56 -14.46
N TYR A 106 -15.38 -6.67 -13.58
CA TYR A 106 -14.14 -5.91 -13.73
C TYR A 106 -13.06 -6.43 -12.75
N PRO A 107 -12.27 -7.46 -13.14
CA PRO A 107 -11.34 -8.14 -12.23
C PRO A 107 -10.18 -7.24 -11.78
N GLN A 108 -9.73 -6.30 -12.62
CA GLN A 108 -8.66 -5.38 -12.24
C GLN A 108 -9.10 -4.47 -11.08
N GLY A 109 -10.35 -4.00 -11.08
CA GLY A 109 -10.89 -3.19 -9.99
C GLY A 109 -10.92 -3.95 -8.66
N MET A 110 -11.21 -5.25 -8.67
CA MET A 110 -11.11 -6.10 -7.49
C MET A 110 -9.70 -6.13 -6.91
N VAL A 111 -8.70 -6.32 -7.77
CA VAL A 111 -7.28 -6.39 -7.36
C VAL A 111 -6.82 -5.05 -6.79
N ASP A 112 -7.17 -3.95 -7.46
CA ASP A 112 -6.78 -2.61 -7.03
C ASP A 112 -7.39 -2.26 -5.66
N ASN A 113 -8.70 -2.48 -5.48
CA ASN A 113 -9.39 -2.21 -4.21
C ASN A 113 -8.88 -3.10 -3.08
N THR A 114 -8.68 -4.40 -3.33
CA THR A 114 -8.10 -5.34 -2.34
C THR A 114 -6.69 -4.95 -1.95
N SER A 115 -5.88 -4.47 -2.90
CA SER A 115 -4.54 -3.97 -2.61
C SER A 115 -4.56 -2.74 -1.71
N GLN A 116 -5.53 -1.83 -1.88
CA GLN A 116 -5.66 -0.66 -1.00
C GLN A 116 -6.07 -1.06 0.41
N ILE A 117 -6.99 -2.02 0.52
CA ILE A 117 -7.41 -2.60 1.80
C ILE A 117 -6.20 -3.18 2.54
N ALA A 118 -5.40 -4.02 1.88
CA ALA A 118 -4.20 -4.63 2.46
C ALA A 118 -3.17 -3.59 2.90
N ARG A 119 -2.95 -2.54 2.08
CA ARG A 119 -2.05 -1.44 2.43
C ARG A 119 -2.53 -0.69 3.67
N LEU A 120 -3.81 -0.36 3.76
CA LEU A 120 -4.39 0.28 4.94
C LEU A 120 -4.27 -0.64 6.18
N GLY A 121 -4.51 -1.94 6.03
CA GLY A 121 -4.39 -2.90 7.12
C GLY A 121 -2.97 -2.94 7.69
N ASN A 122 -1.97 -3.03 6.81
CA ASN A 122 -0.56 -2.94 7.21
C ASN A 122 -0.23 -1.62 7.90
N ARG A 123 -0.76 -0.48 7.42
CA ARG A 123 -0.54 0.82 8.05
C ARG A 123 -1.15 0.90 9.46
N VAL A 124 -2.36 0.36 9.64
CA VAL A 124 -3.02 0.30 10.96
C VAL A 124 -2.21 -0.58 11.93
N LEU A 125 -1.69 -1.72 11.47
CA LEU A 125 -0.81 -2.57 12.29
C LEU A 125 0.49 -1.86 12.70
N MET A 126 1.09 -1.08 11.81
CA MET A 126 2.27 -0.28 12.14
C MET A 126 1.95 0.80 13.18
N ALA A 127 0.81 1.50 13.04
CA ALA A 127 0.40 2.52 14.01
C ALA A 127 0.09 1.90 15.38
N ALA A 128 -0.59 0.75 15.41
CA ALA A 128 -0.86 0.02 16.65
C ALA A 128 0.42 -0.45 17.35
N GLN A 129 1.42 -0.92 16.59
CA GLN A 129 2.72 -1.28 17.14
C GLN A 129 3.43 -0.07 17.74
N ASN A 130 3.49 1.04 17.01
CA ASN A 130 4.12 2.27 17.50
C ASN A 130 3.45 2.81 18.78
N GLU A 131 2.12 2.72 18.86
CA GLU A 131 1.36 3.12 20.04
C GLU A 131 1.65 2.21 21.25
N ALA A 132 1.76 0.89 21.03
CA ALA A 132 2.13 -0.06 22.07
C ALA A 132 3.57 0.13 22.55
N ASP A 133 4.51 0.43 21.64
CA ASP A 133 5.93 0.67 21.96
C ASP A 133 6.13 1.97 22.77
N ASN A 134 5.26 2.96 22.57
CA ASN A 134 5.29 4.24 23.30
C ASN A 134 4.53 4.21 24.63
N SER A 135 3.79 3.14 24.93
CA SER A 135 2.98 3.01 26.13
C SER A 135 3.71 2.27 27.25
N GLU A 136 3.64 2.80 28.48
CA GLU A 136 4.18 2.14 29.68
C GLU A 136 3.17 1.23 30.40
N GLU A 137 1.89 1.26 30.03
CA GLU A 137 0.83 0.43 30.65
C GLU A 137 0.81 -1.00 30.07
N PRO A 138 1.20 -2.05 30.83
CA PRO A 138 1.31 -3.40 30.28
C PRO A 138 -0.05 -3.96 29.82
N ALA A 139 -1.11 -3.68 30.57
CA ALA A 139 -2.46 -4.15 30.23
C ALA A 139 -2.98 -3.52 28.92
N TYR A 140 -2.57 -2.29 28.60
CA TYR A 140 -2.88 -1.66 27.32
C TYR A 140 -2.12 -2.33 26.18
N CYS A 141 -0.80 -2.53 26.36
CA CYS A 141 0.04 -3.17 25.34
C CYS A 141 -0.45 -4.58 25.01
N ASP A 142 -0.85 -5.38 26.02
CA ASP A 142 -1.39 -6.72 25.81
C ASP A 142 -2.70 -6.71 25.00
N ARG A 143 -3.60 -5.77 25.28
CA ARG A 143 -4.86 -5.61 24.53
C ARG A 143 -4.59 -5.24 23.08
N VAL A 144 -3.72 -4.26 22.84
CA VAL A 144 -3.37 -3.79 21.48
C VAL A 144 -2.67 -4.88 20.69
N ASN A 145 -1.70 -5.56 21.28
CA ASN A 145 -0.97 -6.66 20.63
C ASN A 145 -1.88 -7.85 20.33
N SER A 146 -2.80 -8.18 21.24
CA SER A 146 -3.79 -9.23 21.02
C SER A 146 -4.73 -8.89 19.85
N ALA A 147 -5.23 -7.65 19.78
CA ALA A 147 -6.04 -7.18 18.65
C ALA A 147 -5.26 -7.16 17.33
N ALA A 148 -4.00 -6.68 17.35
CA ALA A 148 -3.13 -6.67 16.18
C ALA A 148 -2.86 -8.10 15.66
N ASN A 149 -2.66 -9.06 16.57
CA ASN A 149 -2.48 -10.47 16.21
C ASN A 149 -3.74 -11.08 15.58
N GLN A 150 -4.94 -10.71 16.04
CA GLN A 150 -6.18 -11.13 15.39
C GLN A 150 -6.30 -10.57 13.97
N VAL A 151 -5.94 -9.30 13.75
CA VAL A 151 -5.95 -8.69 12.41
C VAL A 151 -4.93 -9.34 11.48
N ARG A 152 -3.74 -9.69 11.99
CA ARG A 152 -2.71 -10.44 11.23
C ARG A 152 -3.18 -11.86 10.91
N ALA A 153 -3.81 -12.53 11.87
CA ALA A 153 -4.27 -13.91 11.74
C ALA A 153 -5.54 -14.04 10.87
N GLY A 154 -6.36 -12.99 10.79
CA GLY A 154 -7.61 -12.95 10.03
C GLY A 154 -7.46 -13.02 8.51
N GLU A 155 -6.29 -13.41 7.98
CA GLU A 155 -6.02 -13.70 6.57
C GLU A 155 -6.55 -12.62 5.60
N PHE A 156 -6.49 -11.36 6.03
CA PHE A 156 -6.96 -10.21 5.26
C PHE A 156 -5.84 -9.47 4.52
N ILE A 157 -4.59 -9.80 4.85
CA ILE A 157 -3.41 -9.15 4.31
C ILE A 157 -2.69 -10.20 3.46
N PRO A 158 -2.71 -10.07 2.12
CA PRO A 158 -1.80 -10.84 1.28
C PRO A 158 -0.39 -10.43 1.71
N THR A 159 0.32 -11.36 2.34
CA THR A 159 1.78 -11.35 2.24
C THR A 159 2.09 -11.31 0.74
N ALA A 160 3.11 -10.55 0.34
CA ALA A 160 3.42 -10.24 -1.06
C ALA A 160 3.76 -11.47 -1.95
N SER A 161 3.43 -12.69 -1.52
CA SER A 161 3.59 -13.97 -2.21
C SER A 161 2.32 -14.51 -2.87
N ALA A 162 1.15 -13.87 -2.73
CA ALA A 162 -0.08 -14.36 -3.38
C ALA A 162 -0.22 -13.85 -4.82
N SER A 163 0.51 -14.47 -5.76
CA SER A 163 0.24 -14.40 -7.21
C SER A 163 -0.93 -15.29 -7.65
N THR A 164 -1.64 -15.91 -6.71
CA THR A 164 -2.75 -16.82 -7.01
C THR A 164 -4.08 -16.04 -6.96
N PRO A 165 -4.82 -15.93 -8.07
CA PRO A 165 -6.16 -15.36 -8.04
C PRO A 165 -7.07 -16.21 -7.13
N PRO A 166 -8.03 -15.59 -6.41
CA PRO A 166 -8.94 -16.32 -5.54
C PRO A 166 -9.69 -17.37 -6.36
N GLN A 167 -9.52 -18.64 -6.01
CA GLN A 167 -10.30 -19.70 -6.62
C GLN A 167 -11.76 -19.57 -6.16
N PRO A 168 -12.74 -19.70 -7.08
CA PRO A 168 -14.14 -19.73 -6.69
C PRO A 168 -14.41 -20.94 -5.78
N PRO A 169 -15.35 -20.84 -4.83
CA PRO A 169 -15.64 -21.91 -3.89
C PRO A 169 -16.02 -23.20 -4.64
N ALA A 170 -15.33 -24.29 -4.31
CA ALA A 170 -15.61 -25.62 -4.83
C ALA A 170 -17.06 -25.99 -4.51
N SER A 171 -17.89 -26.07 -5.54
CA SER A 171 -19.24 -26.62 -5.43
C SER A 171 -19.15 -28.15 -5.42
N PRO A 172 -19.87 -28.84 -4.52
CA PRO A 172 -19.90 -30.30 -4.53
C PRO A 172 -20.64 -30.80 -5.79
N ASP A 173 -20.16 -31.93 -6.30
CA ASP A 173 -20.58 -32.61 -7.52
C ASP A 173 -22.07 -32.51 -7.84
N SER A 174 -22.39 -32.20 -9.11
CA SER A 174 -23.49 -32.85 -9.84
C SER A 174 -23.46 -32.48 -11.33
N SER A 175 -23.22 -33.50 -12.14
CA SER A 175 -23.46 -33.56 -13.58
C SER A 175 -24.69 -32.78 -14.04
N SER A 176 -24.50 -31.76 -14.87
CA SER A 176 -25.37 -31.49 -16.03
C SER A 176 -24.75 -30.43 -16.93
N ALA A 177 -24.92 -30.64 -18.24
CA ALA A 177 -24.23 -29.96 -19.32
C ALA A 177 -24.26 -28.42 -19.25
N LEU A 178 -23.08 -27.79 -19.38
CA LEU A 178 -22.95 -26.35 -19.62
C LEU A 178 -22.50 -26.05 -21.07
N PRO A 179 -23.01 -24.97 -21.69
CA PRO A 179 -22.86 -24.70 -23.12
C PRO A 179 -21.46 -24.20 -23.49
N ARG A 180 -21.09 -24.41 -24.77
CA ARG A 180 -19.77 -24.18 -25.40
C ARG A 180 -19.09 -22.81 -25.16
N ARG A 181 -19.74 -21.81 -24.56
CA ARG A 181 -19.16 -20.46 -24.36
C ARG A 181 -18.18 -20.32 -23.19
N ARG A 182 -18.01 -21.34 -22.33
CA ARG A 182 -17.02 -21.30 -21.22
C ARG A 182 -15.62 -21.78 -21.59
N ARG A 183 -15.44 -22.43 -22.75
CA ARG A 183 -14.11 -22.94 -23.16
C ARG A 183 -13.15 -21.87 -23.67
N ASP A 184 -13.67 -20.73 -24.13
CA ASP A 184 -12.84 -19.71 -24.77
C ASP A 184 -12.08 -18.83 -23.76
N CYS A 185 -12.49 -18.79 -22.49
CA CYS A 185 -11.77 -18.03 -21.45
C CYS A 185 -10.64 -18.84 -20.78
N GLU A 186 -10.73 -20.17 -20.69
CA GLU A 186 -9.65 -20.99 -20.10
C GLU A 186 -8.41 -21.05 -21.00
N HIS A 187 -8.58 -20.95 -22.32
CA HIS A 187 -7.46 -21.00 -23.26
C HIS A 187 -6.66 -19.69 -23.34
N ALA A 188 -7.24 -18.56 -22.92
CA ALA A 188 -6.55 -17.26 -22.96
C ALA A 188 -5.59 -17.06 -21.78
N VAL A 189 -5.79 -17.75 -20.66
CA VAL A 189 -4.96 -17.61 -19.45
C VAL A 189 -3.72 -18.53 -19.48
N LEU A 190 -3.79 -19.67 -20.18
CA LEU A 190 -2.68 -20.63 -20.28
C LEU A 190 -1.61 -20.27 -21.33
N LEU A 191 -1.86 -19.31 -22.22
CA LEU A 191 -0.95 -18.98 -23.34
C LEU A 191 0.07 -17.87 -23.02
N ARG A 192 0.04 -17.28 -21.82
CA ARG A 192 1.03 -16.26 -21.42
C ARG A 192 2.09 -16.73 -20.43
N THR A 193 2.04 -17.98 -19.98
CA THR A 193 3.02 -18.56 -19.03
C THR A 193 4.12 -19.40 -19.70
N SER A 194 4.17 -19.50 -21.03
CA SER A 194 5.18 -20.31 -21.74
C SER A 194 6.20 -19.53 -22.59
N LEU A 195 6.24 -18.19 -22.54
CA LEU A 195 7.15 -17.37 -23.36
C LEU A 195 8.18 -16.53 -22.58
N PHE A 196 8.48 -16.89 -21.33
CA PHE A 196 9.60 -16.26 -20.63
C PHE A 196 10.34 -17.28 -19.75
N SER A 197 11.17 -18.11 -20.40
CA SER A 197 12.23 -18.87 -19.73
C SER A 197 13.55 -18.38 -20.32
N PRO A 198 14.49 -17.86 -19.51
CA PRO A 198 15.81 -17.52 -20.01
C PRO A 198 16.67 -18.79 -20.12
N ALA A 199 17.38 -18.90 -21.25
CA ALA A 199 18.62 -19.65 -21.35
C ALA A 199 19.78 -18.67 -21.11
#